data_AF-A0A6M1REV7-F1
#
_entry.id   AF-A0A6M1REV7-F1
#
_cell.length_a   1.000
_cell.length_b   1.000
_cell.length_c   1.000
_cell.angle_alpha   90.00
_cell.angle_beta   90.00
_cell.angle_gamma   90.00
#
_symmetry.space_group_name_H-M   'P 1'
#
loop_
_entity.id
_entity.type
_entity.pdbx_description
1 polymer ?
#
loop_
_entity_poly.entity_id
_entity_poly.type
_entity_poly.pdbx_seq_one_letter_code
_entity_poly.pdbx_strand_id
1 'polypeptide(L)'
;MMKKSILTSLVITALFAKPIHAACLGNVYSLNAGRGDVGILVDIQENEKLTGSYNGSRALAVSRASFSSSAMTYDSINNRIYYVSAPRPTRYFVEGLEDLVTAEELKNISFHAAASESTQLAYYDPSTKQHTVVGNVKDTFRMAFDSSSGQIFASNNNEIFSIDPSNGTTTPIADFDVNLRSSGFTSWGDFVFYKGELLFVTNTRTFSINTSTGAATLKAFHSIGFITSATLDQNGQMLIAAKNQNVTGNINSTFLWRLHPETGEVVKVGLIPARLSAMATNTQEDYTCYPATVFPSQRENDVDSVLGSTVEEGNTATFTVNFDQETAAATDINLTLNNGSAVINSDFSGAVTIEFEDGSSVSANLSNSATSVSVPPGNGWLKVKVNTIEDTVFESNENFSLRAWFRDNESDAKSASSTITNDDYQITQLLGNPEMNYRGVWSEIENGLNGRNLDHSYGSYNFNTGGQGQGAAVYQYFNVVPGQQYSVQTRFWAQRSGTGGTHGGEVRISNGSNNSNIYSRSFSLTEGNSTNINFNFTVPSNLSYLRIQITNTSVSCCVESTDLNVDYARVTGPKP
;
A
#
# COMPACT_ATOMS: atom_id res chain seq x y z
N MET A 1 63.64 -68.34 10.36
CA MET A 1 62.17 -68.39 10.53
C MET A 1 61.75 -67.24 11.43
N MET A 2 61.07 -66.23 10.87
CA MET A 2 60.30 -65.25 11.65
C MET A 2 59.26 -64.64 10.70
N LYS A 3 58.02 -65.13 10.79
CA LYS A 3 56.86 -64.59 10.08
C LYS A 3 56.51 -63.25 10.73
N LYS A 4 56.61 -62.15 9.98
CA LYS A 4 56.05 -60.85 10.37
C LYS A 4 54.70 -60.67 9.69
N SER A 5 53.68 -60.46 10.51
CA SER A 5 52.32 -60.09 10.10
C SER A 5 52.32 -58.71 9.44
N ILE A 6 51.68 -58.58 8.29
CA ILE A 6 51.36 -57.29 7.68
C ILE A 6 49.88 -57.03 7.93
N LEU A 7 49.60 -56.00 8.74
CA LEU A 7 48.28 -55.41 8.92
C LEU A 7 47.79 -54.87 7.57
N THR A 8 46.59 -55.27 7.17
CA THR A 8 45.88 -54.73 6.00
C THR A 8 45.09 -53.51 6.46
N SER A 9 45.56 -52.30 6.14
CA SER A 9 44.79 -51.07 6.33
C SER A 9 43.73 -50.95 5.23
N LEU A 10 42.46 -51.10 5.62
CA LEU A 10 41.31 -50.86 4.77
C LEU A 10 41.11 -49.33 4.63
N VAL A 11 41.46 -48.78 3.47
CA VAL A 11 41.16 -47.37 3.13
C VAL A 11 39.67 -47.29 2.78
N ILE A 12 38.88 -46.70 3.67
CA ILE A 12 37.49 -46.33 3.40
C ILE A 12 37.52 -45.06 2.56
N THR A 13 37.33 -45.18 1.25
CA THR A 13 37.08 -44.06 0.35
C THR A 13 35.70 -43.50 0.67
N ALA A 14 35.65 -42.38 1.39
CA ALA A 14 34.43 -41.61 1.55
C ALA A 14 34.05 -41.01 0.17
N LEU A 15 33.10 -41.65 -0.52
CA LEU A 15 32.41 -41.05 -1.65
C LEU A 15 31.63 -39.85 -1.12
N PHE A 16 32.18 -38.65 -1.30
CA PHE A 16 31.41 -37.42 -1.18
C PHE A 16 30.34 -37.44 -2.28
N ALA A 17 29.12 -37.83 -1.93
CA ALA A 17 27.96 -37.58 -2.77
C ALA A 17 27.88 -36.06 -2.94
N LYS A 18 28.13 -35.57 -4.16
CA LYS A 18 27.82 -34.18 -4.52
C LYS A 18 26.35 -33.94 -4.19
N PRO A 19 25.96 -32.78 -3.62
CA PRO A 19 24.56 -32.44 -3.52
C PRO A 19 24.00 -32.44 -4.94
N ILE A 20 23.08 -33.37 -5.22
CA ILE A 20 22.30 -33.39 -6.46
C ILE A 20 21.41 -32.15 -6.38
N HIS A 21 21.91 -31.01 -6.86
CA HIS A 21 21.03 -29.90 -7.19
C HIS A 21 20.16 -30.39 -8.35
N ALA A 22 18.85 -30.14 -8.26
CA ALA A 22 17.96 -30.38 -9.39
C ALA A 22 18.53 -29.64 -10.60
N ALA A 23 18.82 -30.36 -11.68
CA ALA A 23 19.24 -29.73 -12.92
C ALA A 23 18.07 -28.93 -13.49
N CYS A 24 18.28 -27.66 -13.78
CA CYS A 24 17.31 -26.84 -14.49
C CYS A 24 17.58 -26.98 -15.98
N LEU A 25 16.72 -27.72 -16.67
CA LEU A 25 16.83 -27.92 -18.11
C LEU A 25 16.17 -26.77 -18.86
N GLY A 26 16.82 -26.24 -19.89
CA GLY A 26 16.23 -25.22 -20.75
C GLY A 26 17.14 -24.05 -21.07
N ASN A 27 18.25 -24.29 -21.79
CA ASN A 27 19.08 -23.21 -22.32
C ASN A 27 18.40 -22.55 -23.54
N VAL A 28 18.32 -21.22 -23.56
CA VAL A 28 17.71 -20.46 -24.67
C VAL A 28 18.77 -20.09 -25.70
N TYR A 29 18.58 -20.57 -26.93
CA TYR A 29 19.42 -20.20 -28.06
C TYR A 29 18.69 -19.26 -29.02
N SER A 30 19.48 -18.46 -29.73
CA SER A 30 18.98 -17.58 -30.79
C SER A 30 19.94 -17.54 -31.98
N LEU A 31 19.45 -17.04 -33.10
CA LEU A 31 20.25 -16.70 -34.27
C LEU A 31 20.07 -15.22 -34.60
N ASN A 32 21.16 -14.58 -35.00
CA ASN A 32 21.09 -13.21 -35.47
C ASN A 32 20.18 -13.09 -36.70
N ALA A 33 19.47 -11.97 -36.73
CA ALA A 33 18.66 -11.55 -37.86
C ALA A 33 19.53 -10.91 -38.93
N GLY A 34 19.07 -10.97 -40.18
CA GLY A 34 19.72 -10.28 -41.29
C GLY A 34 19.31 -10.90 -42.61
N ARG A 35 19.17 -10.10 -43.68
CA ARG A 35 18.94 -10.66 -45.01
C ARG A 35 20.30 -10.90 -45.64
N GLY A 36 20.61 -12.16 -45.96
CA GLY A 36 21.93 -12.57 -46.49
C GLY A 36 23.08 -12.56 -45.48
N ASP A 37 22.85 -12.14 -44.23
CA ASP A 37 23.88 -12.09 -43.19
C ASP A 37 24.41 -13.49 -42.81
N VAL A 38 25.66 -13.53 -42.39
CA VAL A 38 26.26 -14.71 -41.74
C VAL A 38 25.47 -15.04 -40.46
N GLY A 39 25.08 -16.30 -40.31
CA GLY A 39 24.41 -16.79 -39.11
C GLY A 39 25.38 -17.17 -38.01
N ILE A 40 25.13 -16.69 -36.80
CA ILE A 40 25.86 -17.01 -35.58
C ILE A 40 24.85 -17.48 -34.55
N LEU A 41 24.95 -18.74 -34.13
CA LEU A 41 24.17 -19.28 -33.03
C LEU A 41 24.68 -18.64 -31.74
N VAL A 42 23.77 -18.08 -30.95
CA VAL A 42 24.08 -17.44 -29.68
C VAL A 42 23.31 -18.09 -28.55
N ASP A 43 23.97 -18.27 -27.42
CA ASP A 43 23.36 -18.60 -26.13
C ASP A 43 22.89 -17.27 -25.52
N ILE A 44 21.60 -17.20 -25.20
CA ILE A 44 20.96 -16.05 -24.59
C ILE A 44 21.02 -16.25 -23.09
N GLN A 45 21.80 -15.42 -22.39
CA GLN A 45 21.95 -15.52 -20.93
C GLN A 45 20.70 -14.94 -20.23
N GLU A 46 19.63 -15.73 -20.17
CA GLU A 46 18.30 -15.33 -19.72
C GLU A 46 18.15 -15.31 -18.19
N ASN A 47 19.08 -15.96 -17.48
CA ASN A 47 19.24 -15.90 -16.02
C ASN A 47 19.67 -14.52 -15.51
N GLU A 48 20.41 -13.76 -16.31
CA GLU A 48 20.86 -12.42 -15.95
C GLU A 48 19.68 -11.43 -16.00
N LYS A 49 19.53 -10.53 -15.02
CA LYS A 49 18.54 -9.43 -15.10
C LYS A 49 19.27 -8.15 -15.48
N LEU A 50 18.63 -7.29 -16.28
CA LEU A 50 19.18 -5.95 -16.51
C LEU A 50 18.92 -5.10 -15.25
N THR A 51 19.88 -5.09 -14.32
CA THR A 51 19.85 -4.25 -13.13
C THR A 51 20.83 -3.08 -13.32
N GLY A 52 20.30 -1.86 -13.48
CA GLY A 52 21.12 -0.67 -13.68
C GLY A 52 21.59 -0.48 -15.13
N SER A 53 22.82 0.02 -15.31
CA SER A 53 23.36 0.37 -16.62
C SER A 53 23.65 -0.86 -17.48
N TYR A 54 23.29 -0.79 -18.75
CA TYR A 54 23.57 -1.83 -19.72
C TYR A 54 25.09 -1.99 -19.96
N ASN A 55 25.60 -3.20 -19.78
CA ASN A 55 27.03 -3.53 -19.91
C ASN A 55 27.34 -4.49 -21.10
N GLY A 56 26.32 -4.90 -21.86
CA GLY A 56 26.48 -5.76 -23.04
C GLY A 56 26.83 -7.23 -22.80
N SER A 57 27.02 -7.67 -21.55
CA SER A 57 27.37 -9.07 -21.24
C SER A 57 26.10 -9.88 -21.02
N ARG A 58 25.46 -10.39 -22.09
CA ARG A 58 24.19 -11.15 -22.02
C ARG A 58 23.96 -12.17 -23.16
N ALA A 59 24.94 -12.34 -24.04
CA ALA A 59 24.88 -13.31 -25.12
C ALA A 59 26.28 -13.82 -25.42
N LEU A 60 26.39 -15.12 -25.68
CA LEU A 60 27.65 -15.77 -26.02
C LEU A 60 27.54 -16.40 -27.41
N ALA A 61 28.53 -16.18 -28.26
CA ALA A 61 28.60 -16.86 -29.55
C ALA A 61 28.95 -18.34 -29.35
N VAL A 62 28.18 -19.23 -29.99
CA VAL A 62 28.30 -20.69 -29.83
C VAL A 62 28.96 -21.31 -31.05
N SER A 63 28.42 -21.04 -32.24
CA SER A 63 28.89 -21.60 -33.51
C SER A 63 28.45 -20.76 -34.70
N ARG A 64 29.13 -20.94 -35.84
CA ARG A 64 28.71 -20.39 -37.12
C ARG A 64 27.62 -21.29 -37.71
N ALA A 65 26.42 -20.74 -37.88
CA ALA A 65 25.30 -21.42 -38.52
C ALA A 65 25.42 -21.39 -40.05
N SER A 66 24.61 -22.20 -40.71
CA SER A 66 24.54 -22.23 -42.19
C SER A 66 24.09 -20.88 -42.78
N PHE A 67 23.24 -20.15 -42.07
CA PHE A 67 22.67 -18.86 -42.46
C PHE A 67 22.06 -18.15 -41.24
N SER A 68 21.87 -16.83 -41.34
CA SER A 68 21.01 -16.07 -40.42
C SER A 68 19.56 -16.55 -40.52
N SER A 69 18.78 -16.36 -39.45
CA SER A 69 17.48 -17.02 -39.32
C SER A 69 16.29 -16.06 -39.23
N SER A 70 15.16 -16.47 -39.81
CA SER A 70 13.85 -15.82 -39.62
C SER A 70 12.97 -16.48 -38.57
N ALA A 71 13.19 -17.76 -38.24
CA ALA A 71 12.44 -18.49 -37.21
C ALA A 71 13.24 -19.70 -36.70
N MET A 72 12.97 -20.15 -35.48
CA MET A 72 13.67 -21.25 -34.80
C MET A 72 12.70 -22.08 -33.99
N THR A 73 13.00 -23.36 -33.81
CA THR A 73 12.26 -24.22 -32.88
C THR A 73 13.11 -25.39 -32.41
N TYR A 74 12.73 -26.01 -31.30
CA TYR A 74 13.45 -27.13 -30.71
C TYR A 74 12.65 -28.42 -30.84
N ASP A 75 13.26 -29.41 -31.50
CA ASP A 75 12.80 -30.78 -31.57
C ASP A 75 13.28 -31.55 -30.35
N SER A 76 12.37 -31.77 -29.41
CA SER A 76 12.61 -32.51 -28.17
C SER A 76 12.63 -34.03 -28.35
N ILE A 77 12.27 -34.56 -29.52
CA ILE A 77 12.37 -36.01 -29.82
C ILE A 77 13.80 -36.36 -30.21
N ASN A 78 14.40 -35.56 -31.09
CA ASN A 78 15.73 -35.83 -31.66
C ASN A 78 16.85 -34.95 -31.09
N ASN A 79 16.54 -34.07 -30.12
CA ASN A 79 17.45 -33.09 -29.54
C ASN A 79 18.11 -32.22 -30.63
N ARG A 80 17.30 -31.48 -31.38
CA ARG A 80 17.77 -30.63 -32.49
C ARG A 80 17.14 -29.26 -32.45
N ILE A 81 17.95 -28.23 -32.70
CA ILE A 81 17.44 -26.86 -32.88
C ILE A 81 17.29 -26.61 -34.38
N TYR A 82 16.07 -26.63 -34.87
CA TYR A 82 15.74 -26.33 -36.26
C TYR A 82 15.64 -24.82 -36.49
N TYR A 83 16.10 -24.36 -37.64
CA TYR A 83 16.06 -22.97 -38.05
C TYR A 83 15.90 -22.84 -39.56
N VAL A 84 15.25 -21.75 -39.99
CA VAL A 84 15.01 -21.46 -41.42
C VAL A 84 15.75 -20.22 -41.86
N SER A 85 16.26 -20.21 -43.09
CA SER A 85 17.04 -19.10 -43.59
C SER A 85 16.20 -17.83 -43.67
N ALA A 86 16.70 -16.74 -43.10
CA ALA A 86 16.19 -15.41 -43.41
C ALA A 86 16.24 -15.17 -44.94
N PRO A 87 15.41 -14.26 -45.50
CA PRO A 87 15.43 -13.99 -46.93
C PRO A 87 16.84 -13.65 -47.42
N ARG A 88 17.28 -14.28 -48.51
CA ARG A 88 18.60 -14.10 -49.12
C ARG A 88 18.41 -13.51 -50.52
N PRO A 89 18.42 -12.16 -50.65
CA PRO A 89 18.15 -11.51 -51.92
C PRO A 89 19.20 -11.84 -52.98
N THR A 90 18.74 -12.05 -54.20
CA THR A 90 19.60 -12.20 -55.38
C THR A 90 19.46 -11.03 -56.35
N ARG A 91 18.39 -10.26 -56.23
CA ARG A 91 18.09 -9.07 -57.03
C ARG A 91 17.14 -8.14 -56.28
N TYR A 92 17.20 -6.84 -56.60
CA TYR A 92 16.39 -5.80 -55.99
C TYR A 92 15.52 -5.08 -57.02
N PHE A 93 14.49 -4.37 -56.56
CA PHE A 93 13.63 -3.56 -57.44
C PHE A 93 14.30 -2.27 -57.91
N VAL A 94 15.32 -1.79 -57.20
CA VAL A 94 16.11 -0.63 -57.63
C VAL A 94 17.11 -1.12 -58.68
N GLU A 95 16.92 -0.67 -59.92
CA GLU A 95 17.72 -1.07 -61.07
C GLU A 95 19.14 -0.47 -61.02
N GLY A 96 20.14 -1.21 -61.51
CA GLY A 96 21.53 -0.76 -61.64
C GLY A 96 22.36 -0.80 -60.36
N LEU A 97 21.86 -1.42 -59.29
CA LEU A 97 22.62 -1.57 -58.04
C LEU A 97 23.86 -2.45 -58.22
N GLU A 98 23.77 -3.47 -59.07
CA GLU A 98 24.83 -4.44 -59.36
C GLU A 98 26.10 -3.78 -59.94
N ASP A 99 25.95 -2.63 -60.58
CA ASP A 99 27.07 -1.84 -61.14
C ASP A 99 27.73 -0.93 -60.09
N LEU A 100 27.09 -0.74 -58.92
CA LEU A 100 27.51 0.20 -57.88
C LEU A 100 28.12 -0.46 -56.65
N VAL A 101 27.89 -1.76 -56.45
CA VAL A 101 28.33 -2.48 -55.25
C VAL A 101 28.96 -3.82 -55.61
N THR A 102 29.80 -4.34 -54.71
CA THR A 102 30.33 -5.70 -54.84
C THR A 102 29.23 -6.75 -54.68
N ALA A 103 29.48 -7.96 -55.18
CA ALA A 103 28.57 -9.09 -54.99
C ALA A 103 28.33 -9.44 -53.51
N GLU A 104 29.26 -9.10 -52.61
CA GLU A 104 29.09 -9.31 -51.16
C GLU A 104 28.19 -8.23 -50.55
N GLU A 105 28.41 -6.96 -50.89
CA GLU A 105 27.56 -5.84 -50.46
C GLU A 105 26.12 -6.00 -50.97
N LEU A 106 25.95 -6.50 -52.20
CA LEU A 106 24.65 -6.74 -52.80
C LEU A 106 23.82 -7.73 -51.98
N LYS A 107 24.43 -8.69 -51.27
CA LYS A 107 23.66 -9.68 -50.48
C LYS A 107 22.88 -9.04 -49.32
N ASN A 108 23.43 -7.97 -48.73
CA ASN A 108 22.96 -7.44 -47.44
C ASN A 108 22.59 -5.95 -47.50
N ILE A 109 22.40 -5.40 -48.70
CA ILE A 109 22.01 -3.99 -48.88
C ILE A 109 20.54 -3.76 -48.50
N SER A 110 20.26 -2.57 -47.96
CA SER A 110 18.96 -2.20 -47.38
C SER A 110 17.89 -1.78 -48.41
N PHE A 111 17.77 -2.50 -49.52
CA PHE A 111 16.73 -2.29 -50.53
C PHE A 111 15.66 -3.39 -50.52
N HIS A 112 14.55 -3.15 -51.22
CA HIS A 112 13.47 -4.14 -51.37
C HIS A 112 13.89 -5.20 -52.40
N ALA A 113 13.99 -6.46 -51.95
CA ALA A 113 14.31 -7.59 -52.81
C ALA A 113 13.20 -7.81 -53.87
N ALA A 114 13.61 -7.97 -55.12
CA ALA A 114 12.76 -8.38 -56.23
C ALA A 114 12.81 -9.90 -56.47
N ALA A 115 13.88 -10.55 -56.03
CA ALA A 115 14.03 -12.01 -56.03
C ALA A 115 14.91 -12.44 -54.85
N SER A 116 14.71 -13.66 -54.38
CA SER A 116 15.50 -14.26 -53.29
C SER A 116 15.73 -15.74 -53.55
N GLU A 117 16.78 -16.29 -52.94
CA GLU A 117 16.97 -17.74 -52.91
C GLU A 117 15.82 -18.42 -52.15
N SER A 118 15.55 -19.69 -52.45
CA SER A 118 14.60 -20.50 -51.70
C SER A 118 14.97 -20.55 -50.22
N THR A 119 13.96 -20.48 -49.35
CA THR A 119 14.14 -20.70 -47.92
C THR A 119 14.63 -22.12 -47.67
N GLN A 120 15.65 -22.26 -46.84
CA GLN A 120 16.22 -23.55 -46.45
C GLN A 120 15.93 -23.84 -44.98
N LEU A 121 15.62 -25.09 -44.67
CA LEU A 121 15.58 -25.62 -43.31
C LEU A 121 16.94 -26.25 -42.98
N ALA A 122 17.46 -25.95 -41.80
CA ALA A 122 18.64 -26.57 -41.24
C ALA A 122 18.42 -26.85 -39.75
N TYR A 123 19.29 -27.67 -39.15
CA TYR A 123 19.32 -27.84 -37.71
C TYR A 123 20.74 -27.78 -37.13
N TYR A 124 20.82 -27.34 -35.89
CA TYR A 124 21.97 -27.53 -35.02
C TYR A 124 21.73 -28.75 -34.12
N ASP A 125 22.73 -29.62 -34.04
CA ASP A 125 22.74 -30.77 -33.14
C ASP A 125 23.64 -30.44 -31.93
N PRO A 126 23.08 -30.24 -30.73
CA PRO A 126 23.86 -29.94 -29.53
C PRO A 126 24.89 -31.03 -29.17
N SER A 127 24.64 -32.28 -29.55
CA SER A 127 25.52 -33.41 -29.23
C SER A 127 26.78 -33.39 -30.09
N THR A 128 26.64 -33.16 -31.39
CA THR A 128 27.76 -33.12 -32.34
C THR A 128 28.34 -31.73 -32.56
N LYS A 129 27.61 -30.69 -32.13
CA LYS A 129 27.90 -29.27 -32.35
C LYS A 129 27.99 -28.89 -33.82
N GLN A 130 27.28 -29.61 -34.69
CA GLN A 130 27.27 -29.40 -36.14
C GLN A 130 25.95 -28.83 -36.63
N HIS A 131 26.03 -28.09 -37.74
CA HIS A 131 24.87 -27.61 -38.49
C HIS A 131 24.67 -28.46 -39.74
N THR A 132 23.43 -28.90 -40.00
CA THR A 132 23.08 -29.70 -41.18
C THR A 132 21.91 -29.06 -41.92
N VAL A 133 22.06 -28.84 -43.23
CA VAL A 133 20.96 -28.39 -44.09
C VAL A 133 20.08 -29.59 -44.45
N VAL A 134 18.78 -29.46 -44.20
CA VAL A 134 17.78 -30.49 -44.50
C VAL A 134 17.34 -30.38 -45.96
N GLY A 135 16.94 -29.17 -46.39
CA GLY A 135 16.44 -28.95 -47.74
C GLY A 135 15.71 -27.62 -47.90
N ASN A 136 15.21 -27.37 -49.11
CA ASN A 136 14.38 -26.21 -49.40
C ASN A 136 12.96 -26.41 -48.84
N VAL A 137 12.41 -25.36 -48.26
CA VAL A 137 11.05 -25.31 -47.69
C VAL A 137 10.29 -24.11 -48.24
N LYS A 138 8.97 -24.07 -48.01
CA LYS A 138 8.19 -22.85 -48.24
C LYS A 138 8.75 -21.70 -47.41
N ASP A 139 8.54 -20.46 -47.88
CA ASP A 139 8.85 -19.26 -47.09
C ASP A 139 8.31 -19.42 -45.67
N THR A 140 9.17 -19.28 -44.67
CA THR A 140 8.82 -19.54 -43.27
C THR A 140 9.29 -18.39 -42.40
N PHE A 141 8.34 -17.75 -41.72
CA PHE A 141 8.60 -16.55 -40.90
C PHE A 141 8.34 -16.77 -39.41
N ARG A 142 7.78 -17.92 -39.05
CA ARG A 142 7.50 -18.35 -37.68
C ARG A 142 7.29 -19.85 -37.66
N MET A 143 7.72 -20.51 -36.59
CA MET A 143 7.54 -21.95 -36.48
C MET A 143 7.64 -22.48 -35.04
N ALA A 144 6.92 -23.58 -34.77
CA ALA A 144 6.95 -24.28 -33.49
C ALA A 144 6.87 -25.80 -33.71
N PHE A 145 7.77 -26.55 -33.09
CA PHE A 145 7.76 -28.01 -33.10
C PHE A 145 6.70 -28.55 -32.16
N ASP A 146 5.91 -29.50 -32.65
CA ASP A 146 4.96 -30.27 -31.86
C ASP A 146 5.50 -31.67 -31.61
N SER A 147 5.87 -31.94 -30.35
CA SER A 147 6.36 -33.26 -29.94
C SER A 147 5.33 -34.39 -30.08
N SER A 148 4.03 -34.08 -30.15
CA SER A 148 2.98 -35.10 -30.27
C SER A 148 2.85 -35.65 -31.69
N SER A 149 2.99 -34.79 -32.70
CA SER A 149 2.98 -35.17 -34.12
C SER A 149 4.38 -35.38 -34.72
N GLY A 150 5.43 -34.87 -34.07
CA GLY A 150 6.79 -34.85 -34.61
C GLY A 150 6.95 -33.91 -35.81
N GLN A 151 6.03 -32.97 -35.99
CA GLN A 151 6.00 -32.01 -37.09
C GLN A 151 6.34 -30.60 -36.61
N ILE A 152 6.88 -29.77 -37.50
CA ILE A 152 7.03 -28.33 -37.25
C ILE A 152 5.81 -27.62 -37.82
N PHE A 153 5.03 -26.96 -36.98
CA PHE A 153 3.98 -26.04 -37.42
C PHE A 153 4.61 -24.71 -37.79
N ALA A 154 4.35 -24.24 -39.01
CA ALA A 154 5.00 -23.08 -39.59
C ALA A 154 3.99 -22.21 -40.33
N SER A 155 4.39 -20.99 -40.65
CA SER A 155 3.59 -20.15 -41.54
C SER A 155 4.42 -19.10 -42.29
N ASN A 156 3.85 -18.63 -43.39
CA ASN A 156 4.29 -17.42 -44.09
C ASN A 156 3.33 -16.26 -43.78
N ASN A 157 3.25 -15.25 -44.66
CA ASN A 157 2.31 -14.14 -44.47
C ASN A 157 0.85 -14.51 -44.78
N ASN A 158 0.63 -15.64 -45.46
CA ASN A 158 -0.66 -16.03 -46.00
C ASN A 158 -1.21 -17.26 -45.26
N GLU A 159 -0.47 -18.35 -45.22
CA GLU A 159 -0.97 -19.67 -44.82
C GLU A 159 -0.16 -20.28 -43.66
N ILE A 160 -0.82 -21.19 -42.96
CA ILE A 160 -0.30 -22.10 -41.94
C ILE A 160 -0.10 -23.46 -42.62
N PHE A 161 1.04 -24.09 -42.36
CA PHE A 161 1.42 -25.39 -42.90
C PHE A 161 2.31 -26.15 -41.90
N SER A 162 2.46 -27.46 -42.08
CA SER A 162 3.47 -28.24 -41.35
C SER A 162 4.71 -28.46 -42.21
N ILE A 163 5.84 -28.73 -41.57
CA ILE A 163 7.10 -29.13 -42.17
C ILE A 163 7.55 -30.45 -41.51
N ASP A 164 7.86 -31.45 -42.33
CA ASP A 164 8.52 -32.67 -41.87
C ASP A 164 10.01 -32.38 -41.58
N PRO A 165 10.47 -32.48 -40.32
CA PRO A 165 11.84 -32.13 -39.95
C PRO A 165 12.91 -33.03 -40.58
N SER A 166 12.54 -34.21 -41.08
CA SER A 166 13.49 -35.18 -41.65
C SER A 166 13.89 -34.86 -43.09
N ASN A 167 13.02 -34.21 -43.86
CA ASN A 167 13.18 -34.01 -45.30
C ASN A 167 12.72 -32.62 -45.80
N GLY A 168 12.09 -31.80 -44.97
CA GLY A 168 11.63 -30.45 -45.32
C GLY A 168 10.32 -30.40 -46.12
N THR A 169 9.64 -31.52 -46.34
CA THR A 169 8.36 -31.54 -47.06
C THR A 169 7.31 -30.75 -46.30
N THR A 170 6.60 -29.87 -47.01
CA THR A 170 5.56 -29.02 -46.39
C THR A 170 4.16 -29.50 -46.72
N THR A 171 3.26 -29.53 -45.73
CA THR A 171 1.83 -29.87 -45.93
C THR A 171 0.95 -28.68 -45.56
N PRO A 172 0.13 -28.13 -46.48
CA PRO A 172 -0.79 -27.04 -46.15
C PRO A 172 -1.81 -27.43 -45.07
N ILE A 173 -2.12 -26.51 -44.17
CA ILE A 173 -3.17 -26.69 -43.15
C ILE A 173 -4.33 -25.75 -43.47
N ALA A 174 -4.08 -24.44 -43.48
CA ALA A 174 -5.12 -23.44 -43.65
C ALA A 174 -4.57 -22.07 -44.01
N ASP A 175 -5.46 -21.24 -44.53
CA ASP A 175 -5.24 -19.81 -44.72
C ASP A 175 -5.39 -19.06 -43.40
N PHE A 176 -4.51 -18.07 -43.11
CA PHE A 176 -4.77 -17.14 -42.02
C PHE A 176 -6.09 -16.40 -42.24
N ASP A 177 -6.78 -16.06 -41.15
CA ASP A 177 -7.91 -15.14 -41.18
C ASP A 177 -7.53 -13.86 -41.92
N VAL A 178 -8.44 -13.35 -42.76
CA VAL A 178 -8.24 -12.13 -43.55
C VAL A 178 -7.79 -10.96 -42.66
N ASN A 179 -8.28 -10.88 -41.43
CA ASN A 179 -7.90 -9.83 -40.50
C ASN A 179 -6.43 -9.96 -40.07
N LEU A 180 -5.92 -11.17 -39.87
CA LEU A 180 -4.50 -11.39 -39.55
C LEU A 180 -3.60 -11.18 -40.77
N ARG A 181 -4.08 -11.49 -41.98
CA ARG A 181 -3.36 -11.22 -43.23
C ARG A 181 -3.24 -9.72 -43.51
N SER A 182 -4.35 -8.99 -43.36
CA SER A 182 -4.46 -7.59 -43.76
C SER A 182 -4.05 -6.59 -42.69
N SER A 183 -3.89 -7.00 -41.42
CA SER A 183 -3.50 -6.08 -40.33
C SER A 183 -1.99 -5.75 -40.33
N GLY A 184 -1.24 -6.28 -41.30
CA GLY A 184 0.13 -5.87 -41.61
C GLY A 184 1.07 -6.05 -40.42
N PHE A 185 1.68 -4.94 -39.98
CA PHE A 185 2.66 -4.93 -38.90
C PHE A 185 2.13 -5.55 -37.59
N THR A 186 0.84 -5.39 -37.27
CA THR A 186 0.27 -5.90 -36.01
C THR A 186 0.18 -7.42 -35.95
N SER A 187 0.36 -8.12 -37.08
CA SER A 187 0.28 -9.58 -37.19
C SER A 187 1.65 -10.21 -37.43
N TRP A 188 2.74 -9.47 -37.19
CA TRP A 188 4.08 -10.03 -37.08
C TRP A 188 4.27 -10.65 -35.70
N GLY A 189 5.06 -11.71 -35.63
CA GLY A 189 5.26 -12.46 -34.42
C GLY A 189 5.65 -13.90 -34.71
N ASP A 190 5.59 -14.74 -33.70
CA ASP A 190 6.10 -16.11 -33.76
C ASP A 190 5.14 -17.13 -33.16
N PHE A 191 5.36 -18.40 -33.50
CA PHE A 191 4.61 -19.53 -32.99
C PHE A 191 5.31 -20.14 -31.79
N VAL A 192 4.53 -20.61 -30.82
CA VAL A 192 5.04 -21.36 -29.67
C VAL A 192 3.95 -22.30 -29.18
N PHE A 193 4.31 -23.54 -28.85
CA PHE A 193 3.40 -24.44 -28.14
C PHE A 193 3.44 -24.13 -26.65
N TYR A 194 2.27 -23.88 -26.06
CA TYR A 194 2.13 -23.61 -24.63
C TYR A 194 0.93 -24.41 -24.09
N LYS A 195 1.18 -25.26 -23.09
CA LYS A 195 0.16 -26.16 -22.51
C LYS A 195 -0.60 -26.99 -23.57
N GLY A 196 0.09 -27.38 -24.65
CA GLY A 196 -0.48 -28.17 -25.75
C GLY A 196 -1.24 -27.37 -26.82
N GLU A 197 -1.41 -26.06 -26.63
CA GLU A 197 -2.01 -25.19 -27.64
C GLU A 197 -0.93 -24.52 -28.50
N LEU A 198 -1.15 -24.44 -29.80
CA LEU A 198 -0.33 -23.59 -30.69
C LEU A 198 -0.74 -22.14 -30.48
N LEU A 199 0.15 -21.33 -29.91
CA LEU A 199 -0.06 -19.91 -29.76
C LEU A 199 0.65 -19.14 -30.87
N PHE A 200 -0.03 -18.12 -31.40
CA PHE A 200 0.55 -17.09 -32.25
C PHE A 200 0.69 -15.81 -31.44
N VAL A 201 1.93 -15.50 -31.04
CA VAL A 201 2.25 -14.31 -30.28
C VAL A 201 2.60 -13.20 -31.26
N THR A 202 1.62 -12.36 -31.58
CA THR A 202 1.78 -11.25 -32.52
C THR A 202 2.25 -9.99 -31.80
N ASN A 203 2.54 -8.95 -32.55
CA ASN A 203 2.58 -7.60 -32.01
C ASN A 203 1.26 -7.30 -31.29
N THR A 204 1.39 -6.83 -30.05
CA THR A 204 0.35 -6.41 -29.12
C THR A 204 -0.67 -7.45 -28.66
N ARG A 205 -0.72 -8.67 -29.22
CA ARG A 205 -1.76 -9.68 -28.96
C ARG A 205 -1.24 -11.11 -29.03
N THR A 206 -1.90 -12.00 -28.30
CA THR A 206 -1.70 -13.45 -28.41
C THR A 206 -2.98 -14.11 -28.89
N PHE A 207 -2.86 -15.05 -29.83
CA PHE A 207 -3.96 -15.87 -30.33
C PHE A 207 -3.66 -17.35 -30.10
N SER A 208 -4.68 -18.15 -29.81
CA SER A 208 -4.59 -19.61 -29.99
C SER A 208 -5.00 -19.98 -31.41
N ILE A 209 -4.24 -20.87 -32.04
CA ILE A 209 -4.45 -21.35 -33.40
C ILE A 209 -4.90 -22.82 -33.35
N ASN A 210 -6.04 -23.12 -33.96
CA ASN A 210 -6.45 -24.51 -34.15
C ASN A 210 -5.53 -25.18 -35.19
N THR A 211 -4.81 -26.21 -34.79
CA THR A 211 -3.81 -26.90 -35.62
C THR A 211 -4.39 -27.70 -36.79
N SER A 212 -5.70 -27.94 -36.81
CA SER A 212 -6.39 -28.65 -37.90
C SER A 212 -7.05 -27.70 -38.90
N THR A 213 -7.56 -26.55 -38.45
CA THR A 213 -8.36 -25.63 -39.27
C THR A 213 -7.72 -24.26 -39.48
N GLY A 214 -6.67 -23.92 -38.74
CA GLY A 214 -6.05 -22.59 -38.73
C GLY A 214 -6.87 -21.49 -38.05
N ALA A 215 -8.04 -21.81 -37.50
CA ALA A 215 -8.90 -20.83 -36.83
C ALA A 215 -8.15 -20.16 -35.66
N ALA A 216 -8.13 -18.83 -35.63
CA ALA A 216 -7.45 -18.04 -34.61
C ALA A 216 -8.45 -17.48 -33.59
N THR A 217 -8.15 -17.62 -32.29
CA THR A 217 -8.96 -17.06 -31.20
C THR A 217 -8.08 -16.15 -30.34
N LEU A 218 -8.51 -14.90 -30.11
CA LEU A 218 -7.78 -13.96 -29.28
C LEU A 218 -7.74 -14.44 -27.81
N LYS A 219 -6.54 -14.47 -27.23
CA LYS A 219 -6.31 -14.82 -25.81
C LYS A 219 -6.17 -13.57 -24.94
N ALA A 220 -5.24 -12.69 -25.32
CA ALA A 220 -4.92 -11.50 -24.52
C ALA A 220 -4.27 -10.39 -25.35
N PHE A 221 -4.30 -9.17 -24.81
CA PHE A 221 -3.54 -8.02 -25.29
C PHE A 221 -2.34 -7.79 -24.38
N HIS A 222 -1.13 -7.65 -24.95
CA HIS A 222 0.10 -7.41 -24.17
C HIS A 222 0.92 -6.20 -24.65
N SER A 223 0.43 -5.45 -25.64
CA SER A 223 0.98 -4.14 -26.10
C SER A 223 2.48 -4.07 -26.44
N ILE A 224 3.20 -5.20 -26.49
CA ILE A 224 4.59 -5.26 -26.96
C ILE A 224 4.59 -5.14 -28.50
N GLY A 225 5.31 -4.15 -29.01
CA GLY A 225 5.58 -4.01 -30.44
C GLY A 225 6.88 -4.66 -30.88
N PHE A 226 7.01 -4.90 -32.18
CA PHE A 226 8.22 -5.43 -32.83
C PHE A 226 8.69 -6.80 -32.35
N ILE A 227 7.76 -7.66 -31.94
CA ILE A 227 8.03 -9.05 -31.60
C ILE A 227 8.61 -9.77 -32.81
N THR A 228 9.66 -10.54 -32.54
CA THR A 228 10.36 -11.32 -33.54
C THR A 228 10.37 -12.81 -33.27
N SER A 229 10.40 -13.23 -32.01
CA SER A 229 10.39 -14.65 -31.68
C SER A 229 9.78 -14.91 -30.31
N ALA A 230 9.29 -16.13 -30.13
CA ALA A 230 8.68 -16.62 -28.90
C ALA A 230 9.20 -18.02 -28.58
N THR A 231 9.51 -18.28 -27.31
CA THR A 231 9.84 -19.63 -26.81
C THR A 231 9.36 -19.77 -25.37
N LEU A 232 9.51 -20.95 -24.77
CA LEU A 232 9.34 -21.14 -23.33
C LEU A 232 10.71 -21.18 -22.66
N ASP A 233 10.85 -20.56 -21.50
CA ASP A 233 12.07 -20.60 -20.72
C ASP A 233 12.13 -21.85 -19.81
N GLN A 234 13.20 -22.05 -19.04
CA GLN A 234 13.35 -23.24 -18.18
C GLN A 234 12.21 -23.43 -17.15
N ASN A 235 11.46 -22.36 -16.82
CA ASN A 235 10.31 -22.41 -15.92
C ASN A 235 8.98 -22.65 -16.67
N GLY A 236 9.04 -22.90 -17.98
CA GLY A 236 7.87 -23.01 -18.84
C GLY A 236 7.16 -21.67 -19.07
N GLN A 237 7.78 -20.54 -18.72
CA GLN A 237 7.19 -19.22 -18.94
C GLN A 237 7.52 -18.72 -20.34
N MET A 238 6.58 -18.03 -20.98
CA MET A 238 6.78 -17.55 -22.34
C MET A 238 7.79 -16.40 -22.35
N LEU A 239 8.89 -16.60 -23.09
CA LEU A 239 9.94 -15.63 -23.32
C LEU A 239 9.86 -15.10 -24.75
N ILE A 240 9.76 -13.79 -24.87
CA ILE A 240 9.52 -13.06 -26.11
C ILE A 240 10.70 -12.13 -26.40
N ALA A 241 11.14 -12.12 -27.65
CA ALA A 241 12.10 -11.16 -28.17
C ALA A 241 11.38 -10.05 -28.95
N ALA A 242 11.75 -8.79 -28.70
CA ALA A 242 11.23 -7.62 -29.40
C ALA A 242 12.37 -6.71 -29.86
N LYS A 243 12.41 -6.37 -31.15
CA LYS A 243 13.48 -5.53 -31.73
C LYS A 243 13.51 -4.15 -31.05
N ASN A 244 14.72 -3.68 -30.78
CA ASN A 244 14.96 -2.31 -30.37
C ASN A 244 15.33 -1.46 -31.60
N GLN A 245 14.46 -0.49 -31.95
CA GLN A 245 14.67 0.39 -33.09
C GLN A 245 14.12 1.79 -32.83
N ASN A 246 14.70 2.77 -33.51
CA ASN A 246 14.31 4.17 -33.45
C ASN A 246 14.52 4.84 -34.82
N VAL A 247 14.47 6.17 -34.87
CA VAL A 247 14.67 6.96 -36.10
C VAL A 247 16.05 6.77 -36.76
N THR A 248 17.05 6.24 -36.04
CA THR A 248 18.37 5.91 -36.60
C THR A 248 18.44 4.48 -37.15
N GLY A 249 17.31 3.76 -37.19
CA GLY A 249 17.22 2.38 -37.65
C GLY A 249 17.26 1.37 -36.50
N ASN A 250 17.71 0.15 -36.79
CA ASN A 250 17.86 -0.88 -35.78
C ASN A 250 19.07 -0.57 -34.88
N ILE A 251 18.88 -0.64 -33.56
CA ILE A 251 19.94 -0.34 -32.57
C ILE A 251 20.87 -1.56 -32.37
N ASN A 252 20.71 -2.61 -33.19
CA ASN A 252 21.40 -3.90 -33.09
C ASN A 252 21.29 -4.52 -31.69
N SER A 253 20.14 -4.31 -31.05
CA SER A 253 19.79 -4.88 -29.76
C SER A 253 18.33 -5.33 -29.75
N THR A 254 18.02 -6.22 -28.82
CA THR A 254 16.69 -6.84 -28.70
C THR A 254 16.25 -6.89 -27.25
N PHE A 255 15.06 -6.42 -26.94
CA PHE A 255 14.47 -6.56 -25.62
C PHE A 255 13.93 -7.97 -25.42
N LEU A 256 14.16 -8.53 -24.24
CA LEU A 256 13.51 -9.75 -23.79
C LEU A 256 12.40 -9.42 -22.80
N TRP A 257 11.28 -10.08 -22.96
CA TRP A 257 10.09 -9.95 -22.12
C TRP A 257 9.58 -11.33 -21.75
N ARG A 258 9.13 -11.50 -20.51
CA ARG A 258 8.25 -12.61 -20.15
C ARG A 258 6.82 -12.17 -20.31
N LEU A 259 6.00 -13.03 -20.89
CA LEU A 259 4.58 -12.78 -21.18
C LEU A 259 3.75 -13.87 -20.49
N HIS A 260 2.67 -13.47 -19.82
CA HIS A 260 1.63 -14.37 -19.37
C HIS A 260 0.53 -14.42 -20.45
N PRO A 261 0.47 -15.48 -21.27
CA PRO A 261 -0.31 -15.47 -22.52
C PRO A 261 -1.83 -15.38 -22.29
N GLU A 262 -2.33 -15.80 -21.13
CA GLU A 262 -3.76 -15.73 -20.80
C GLU A 262 -4.22 -14.36 -20.30
N THR A 263 -3.34 -13.58 -19.67
CA THR A 263 -3.68 -12.26 -19.09
C THR A 263 -3.11 -11.10 -19.89
N GLY A 264 -2.07 -11.35 -20.68
CA GLY A 264 -1.34 -10.32 -21.43
C GLY A 264 -0.32 -9.55 -20.59
N GLU A 265 -0.12 -9.95 -19.33
CA GLU A 265 0.84 -9.31 -18.46
C GLU A 265 2.28 -9.57 -18.92
N VAL A 266 3.12 -8.55 -18.80
CA VAL A 266 4.49 -8.62 -19.28
C VAL A 266 5.47 -8.11 -18.24
N VAL A 267 6.65 -8.74 -18.21
CA VAL A 267 7.77 -8.32 -17.38
C VAL A 267 9.02 -8.22 -18.25
N LYS A 268 9.67 -7.07 -18.25
CA LYS A 268 10.93 -6.88 -18.97
C LYS A 268 12.04 -7.71 -18.32
N VAL A 269 12.69 -8.57 -19.08
CA VAL A 269 13.77 -9.46 -18.62
C VAL A 269 15.14 -8.83 -18.88
N GLY A 270 15.31 -8.23 -20.05
CA GLY A 270 16.64 -7.81 -20.47
C GLY A 270 16.72 -7.06 -21.79
N LEU A 271 17.95 -6.66 -22.11
CA LEU A 271 18.37 -6.15 -23.40
C LEU A 271 19.56 -6.98 -23.87
N ILE A 272 19.48 -7.53 -25.08
CA ILE A 272 20.51 -8.37 -25.69
C ILE A 272 21.31 -7.55 -26.70
N PRO A 273 22.66 -7.67 -26.74
CA PRO A 273 23.56 -6.97 -27.68
C PRO A 273 23.49 -7.49 -29.12
N ALA A 274 22.33 -7.98 -29.56
CA ALA A 274 22.16 -8.51 -30.90
C ALA A 274 20.75 -8.26 -31.39
N ARG A 275 20.61 -8.13 -32.72
CA ARG A 275 19.32 -8.17 -33.39
C ARG A 275 18.89 -9.62 -33.55
N LEU A 276 17.90 -10.07 -32.77
CA LEU A 276 17.42 -11.44 -32.80
C LEU A 276 16.13 -11.53 -33.62
N SER A 277 16.01 -12.59 -34.42
CA SER A 277 14.79 -12.89 -35.19
C SER A 277 14.17 -14.24 -34.84
N ALA A 278 14.84 -15.06 -34.04
CA ALA A 278 14.47 -16.45 -33.85
C ALA A 278 15.01 -16.93 -32.50
N MET A 279 14.21 -17.65 -31.71
CA MET A 279 14.64 -18.24 -30.44
C MET A 279 14.14 -19.69 -30.35
N ALA A 280 14.89 -20.54 -29.66
CA ALA A 280 14.45 -21.88 -29.31
C ALA A 280 15.12 -22.30 -28.00
N THR A 281 14.36 -23.02 -27.18
CA THR A 281 14.87 -23.50 -25.88
C THR A 281 15.19 -24.97 -25.96
N ASN A 282 16.44 -25.32 -25.67
CA ASN A 282 16.89 -26.69 -25.56
C ASN A 282 16.47 -27.26 -24.19
N THR A 283 15.35 -27.97 -24.14
CA THR A 283 14.77 -28.49 -22.90
C THR A 283 15.46 -29.75 -22.37
N GLN A 284 16.58 -30.18 -22.98
CA GLN A 284 17.39 -31.31 -22.53
C GLN A 284 18.80 -30.91 -22.07
N GLU A 285 19.13 -29.62 -22.11
CA GLU A 285 20.43 -29.10 -21.69
C GLU A 285 20.36 -28.46 -20.32
N ASP A 286 21.30 -28.86 -19.44
CA ASP A 286 21.50 -28.26 -18.13
C ASP A 286 21.87 -26.79 -18.26
N TYR A 287 21.17 -25.95 -17.51
CA TYR A 287 21.43 -24.52 -17.46
C TYR A 287 21.42 -23.98 -16.02
N THR A 288 21.85 -22.73 -15.86
CA THR A 288 21.83 -22.06 -14.56
C THR A 288 20.38 -21.83 -14.12
N CYS A 289 20.01 -22.38 -12.97
CA CYS A 289 18.68 -22.21 -12.39
C CYS A 289 18.37 -20.74 -12.09
N TYR A 290 17.18 -20.28 -12.42
CA TYR A 290 16.66 -18.98 -11.97
C TYR A 290 15.17 -19.07 -11.60
N PRO A 291 14.70 -18.27 -10.63
CA PRO A 291 13.31 -18.31 -10.20
C PRO A 291 12.37 -17.86 -11.32
N ALA A 292 11.19 -18.48 -11.36
CA ALA A 292 10.09 -18.03 -12.22
C ALA A 292 9.76 -16.56 -11.95
N THR A 293 9.39 -15.83 -12.99
CA THR A 293 8.87 -14.47 -12.88
C THR A 293 7.50 -14.49 -12.25
N VAL A 294 7.31 -13.69 -11.20
CA VAL A 294 6.01 -13.37 -10.63
C VAL A 294 5.40 -12.22 -11.44
N PHE A 295 4.28 -12.48 -12.11
CA PHE A 295 3.53 -11.45 -12.82
C PHE A 295 2.79 -10.53 -11.84
N PRO A 296 2.46 -9.28 -12.21
CA PRO A 296 1.75 -8.34 -11.34
C PRO A 296 0.53 -8.94 -10.62
N SER A 297 -0.32 -9.68 -11.34
CA SER A 297 -1.50 -10.36 -10.80
C SER A 297 -1.20 -11.50 -9.82
N GLN A 298 0.05 -11.99 -9.80
CA GLN A 298 0.51 -13.05 -8.92
C GLN A 298 1.25 -12.51 -7.70
N ARG A 299 1.45 -11.19 -7.61
CA ARG A 299 2.05 -10.59 -6.43
C ARG A 299 0.99 -10.54 -5.34
N GLU A 300 1.27 -11.23 -4.24
CA GLU A 300 0.51 -11.05 -3.02
C GLU A 300 0.91 -9.71 -2.38
N ASN A 301 -0.09 -8.97 -1.91
CA ASN A 301 0.10 -7.82 -1.04
C ASN A 301 -0.22 -8.28 0.39
N ASP A 302 0.54 -7.77 1.36
CA ASP A 302 0.30 -7.99 2.77
C ASP A 302 0.07 -6.62 3.45
N VAL A 303 -0.75 -6.59 4.49
CA VAL A 303 -0.83 -5.41 5.35
C VAL A 303 0.41 -5.36 6.26
N ASP A 304 1.23 -4.32 6.09
CA ASP A 304 2.43 -4.10 6.91
C ASP A 304 2.05 -3.56 8.30
N SER A 305 1.27 -2.48 8.32
CA SER A 305 0.86 -1.81 9.56
C SER A 305 -0.48 -1.08 9.44
N VAL A 306 -1.17 -0.95 10.57
CA VAL A 306 -2.34 -0.08 10.72
C VAL A 306 -2.02 0.91 11.82
N LEU A 307 -2.31 2.18 11.61
CA LEU A 307 -2.13 3.26 12.57
C LEU A 307 -3.48 3.93 12.82
N GLY A 308 -3.88 4.07 14.07
CA GLY A 308 -5.06 4.85 14.46
C GLY A 308 -4.70 6.26 14.90
N SER A 309 -5.71 7.08 15.18
CA SER A 309 -5.58 8.47 15.63
C SER A 309 -6.28 8.69 16.97
N THR A 310 -5.90 9.76 17.67
CA THR A 310 -6.69 10.33 18.77
C THR A 310 -7.33 11.60 18.27
N VAL A 311 -8.65 11.71 18.41
CA VAL A 311 -9.43 12.90 18.00
C VAL A 311 -10.45 13.24 19.08
N GLU A 312 -10.83 14.51 19.14
CA GLU A 312 -11.99 14.94 19.92
C GLU A 312 -13.30 14.46 19.27
N GLU A 313 -14.39 14.44 20.02
CA GLU A 313 -15.74 14.22 19.49
C GLU A 313 -16.07 15.21 18.37
N GLY A 314 -16.98 14.80 17.48
CA GLY A 314 -17.31 15.51 16.25
C GLY A 314 -16.23 15.56 15.15
N ASN A 315 -14.98 15.21 15.42
CA ASN A 315 -13.89 15.22 14.45
C ASN A 315 -13.73 13.89 13.69
N THR A 316 -13.06 13.94 12.53
CA THR A 316 -12.81 12.72 11.73
C THR A 316 -11.57 11.97 12.24
N ALA A 317 -11.78 10.80 12.84
CA ALA A 317 -10.73 9.83 13.10
C ALA A 317 -10.19 9.23 11.80
N THR A 318 -8.87 9.04 11.69
CA THR A 318 -8.24 8.49 10.48
C THR A 318 -7.37 7.30 10.85
N PHE A 319 -7.67 6.15 10.23
CA PHE A 319 -6.74 5.02 10.22
C PHE A 319 -5.89 5.05 8.95
N THR A 320 -4.58 4.89 9.08
CA THR A 320 -3.68 4.69 7.93
C THR A 320 -3.28 3.22 7.86
N VAL A 321 -3.58 2.56 6.74
CA VAL A 321 -3.20 1.16 6.47
C VAL A 321 -2.06 1.18 5.47
N ASN A 322 -0.88 0.72 5.87
CA ASN A 322 0.30 0.62 5.00
C ASN A 322 0.43 -0.83 4.51
N PHE A 323 0.80 -0.99 3.25
CA PHE A 323 1.08 -2.28 2.63
C PHE A 323 2.59 -2.56 2.63
N ASP A 324 2.96 -3.82 2.47
CA ASP A 324 4.37 -4.24 2.34
C ASP A 324 5.04 -3.74 1.04
N GLN A 325 4.22 -3.52 0.01
CA GLN A 325 4.61 -2.98 -1.29
C GLN A 325 3.40 -2.35 -1.99
N GLU A 326 3.65 -1.50 -3.00
CA GLU A 326 2.60 -1.00 -3.89
C GLU A 326 1.85 -2.15 -4.55
N THR A 327 0.53 -2.04 -4.66
CA THR A 327 -0.32 -2.99 -5.40
C THR A 327 0.08 -3.02 -6.88
N ALA A 328 0.34 -4.19 -7.44
CA ALA A 328 0.77 -4.29 -8.85
C ALA A 328 -0.41 -4.43 -9.83
N ALA A 329 -1.59 -4.79 -9.32
CA ALA A 329 -2.87 -4.89 -10.01
C ALA A 329 -3.97 -4.39 -9.06
N ALA A 330 -5.23 -4.38 -9.52
CA ALA A 330 -6.34 -4.16 -8.61
C ALA A 330 -6.45 -5.33 -7.62
N THR A 331 -6.32 -5.04 -6.32
CA THR A 331 -6.25 -6.06 -5.26
C THR A 331 -7.29 -5.75 -4.19
N ASP A 332 -8.08 -6.74 -3.79
CA ASP A 332 -9.12 -6.58 -2.77
C ASP A 332 -8.51 -6.66 -1.36
N ILE A 333 -8.74 -5.63 -0.54
CA ILE A 333 -8.44 -5.62 0.88
C ILE A 333 -9.73 -5.77 1.70
N ASN A 334 -9.69 -6.59 2.73
CA ASN A 334 -10.79 -6.74 3.68
C ASN A 334 -10.59 -5.81 4.86
N LEU A 335 -11.64 -5.07 5.22
CA LEU A 335 -11.66 -4.15 6.35
C LEU A 335 -12.80 -4.48 7.31
N THR A 336 -12.53 -4.35 8.61
CA THR A 336 -13.56 -4.40 9.67
C THR A 336 -13.37 -3.26 10.65
N LEU A 337 -14.48 -2.69 11.10
CA LEU A 337 -14.54 -1.67 12.13
C LEU A 337 -15.20 -2.27 13.37
N ASN A 338 -14.42 -2.41 14.43
CA ASN A 338 -14.83 -3.11 15.64
C ASN A 338 -15.04 -2.11 16.78
N ASN A 339 -16.16 -2.28 17.49
CA ASN A 339 -16.45 -1.54 18.71
C ASN A 339 -15.36 -1.84 19.77
N GLY A 340 -15.08 -0.84 20.58
CA GLY A 340 -14.31 -0.98 21.81
C GLY A 340 -15.19 -0.57 22.99
N SER A 341 -14.78 0.47 23.71
CA SER A 341 -15.73 1.19 24.58
C SER A 341 -16.68 2.07 23.75
N ALA A 342 -16.19 2.64 22.64
CA ALA A 342 -17.02 3.32 21.65
C ALA A 342 -17.78 2.30 20.78
N VAL A 343 -19.01 2.63 20.44
CA VAL A 343 -20.01 1.84 19.74
C VAL A 343 -20.41 2.50 18.42
N ILE A 344 -20.41 1.71 17.35
CA ILE A 344 -20.84 2.14 16.02
C ILE A 344 -22.29 2.67 16.03
N ASN A 345 -22.49 3.81 15.39
CA ASN A 345 -23.70 4.63 15.32
C ASN A 345 -24.18 5.21 16.66
N SER A 346 -23.43 5.04 17.75
CA SER A 346 -23.57 5.81 18.99
C SER A 346 -22.52 6.92 19.00
N ASP A 347 -21.24 6.52 18.88
CA ASP A 347 -20.11 7.41 19.15
C ASP A 347 -19.28 7.66 17.87
N PHE A 348 -19.44 6.81 16.85
CA PHE A 348 -18.87 7.00 15.51
C PHE A 348 -19.69 6.35 14.40
N SER A 349 -19.59 6.87 13.17
CA SER A 349 -20.30 6.36 11.99
C SER A 349 -19.67 5.10 11.39
N GLY A 350 -20.49 4.12 11.00
CA GLY A 350 -20.06 2.99 10.16
C GLY A 350 -19.86 3.34 8.68
N ALA A 351 -20.46 4.43 8.21
CA ALA A 351 -20.21 4.97 6.87
C ALA A 351 -18.87 5.74 6.89
N VAL A 352 -17.93 5.29 6.06
CA VAL A 352 -16.55 5.79 6.02
C VAL A 352 -16.18 6.24 4.61
N THR A 353 -15.16 7.09 4.52
CA THR A 353 -14.49 7.41 3.26
C THR A 353 -13.10 6.79 3.26
N ILE A 354 -12.79 6.02 2.22
CA ILE A 354 -11.47 5.40 2.02
C ILE A 354 -10.76 6.19 0.94
N GLU A 355 -9.61 6.76 1.28
CA GLU A 355 -8.75 7.52 0.37
C GLU A 355 -7.49 6.72 0.08
N PHE A 356 -7.13 6.60 -1.19
CA PHE A 356 -5.94 5.91 -1.65
C PHE A 356 -4.78 6.89 -1.87
N GLU A 357 -3.56 6.37 -1.94
CA GLU A 357 -2.34 7.15 -2.16
C GLU A 357 -2.37 7.99 -3.45
N ASP A 358 -2.99 7.47 -4.51
CA ASP A 358 -3.17 8.17 -5.78
C ASP A 358 -4.18 9.35 -5.73
N GLY A 359 -4.81 9.58 -4.58
CA GLY A 359 -5.79 10.64 -4.34
C GLY A 359 -7.22 10.28 -4.73
N SER A 360 -7.47 9.09 -5.29
CA SER A 360 -8.82 8.58 -5.49
C SER A 360 -9.46 8.16 -4.16
N SER A 361 -10.79 8.09 -4.13
CA SER A 361 -11.52 7.69 -2.93
C SER A 361 -12.82 6.96 -3.23
N VAL A 362 -13.25 6.14 -2.27
CA VAL A 362 -14.51 5.39 -2.30
C VAL A 362 -15.22 5.49 -0.96
N SER A 363 -16.55 5.41 -0.96
CA SER A 363 -17.35 5.29 0.25
C SER A 363 -17.68 3.84 0.54
N ALA A 364 -17.60 3.44 1.80
CA ALA A 364 -17.93 2.09 2.27
C ALA A 364 -18.74 2.15 3.57
N ASN A 365 -19.52 1.10 3.85
CA ASN A 365 -20.15 0.90 5.15
C ASN A 365 -19.42 -0.24 5.85
N LEU A 366 -18.58 0.09 6.83
CA LEU A 366 -17.84 -0.89 7.61
C LEU A 366 -18.63 -1.28 8.85
N SER A 367 -18.39 -2.51 9.32
CA SER A 367 -18.94 -3.05 10.55
C SER A 367 -17.96 -4.08 11.13
N ASN A 368 -18.37 -4.81 12.15
CA ASN A 368 -17.60 -5.95 12.67
C ASN A 368 -17.50 -7.14 11.68
N SER A 369 -18.18 -7.06 10.53
CA SER A 369 -18.12 -8.04 9.45
C SER A 369 -17.23 -7.54 8.32
N ALA A 370 -16.44 -8.46 7.73
CA ALA A 370 -15.49 -8.14 6.68
C ALA A 370 -16.17 -7.48 5.48
N THR A 371 -15.63 -6.34 5.08
CA THR A 371 -16.04 -5.62 3.86
C THR A 371 -14.85 -5.57 2.92
N SER A 372 -15.00 -6.15 1.72
CA SER A 372 -13.97 -6.12 0.69
C SER A 372 -13.99 -4.77 -0.05
N VAL A 373 -12.81 -4.20 -0.26
CA VAL A 373 -12.58 -2.93 -0.96
C VAL A 373 -11.47 -3.14 -1.99
N SER A 374 -11.76 -2.83 -3.26
CA SER A 374 -10.75 -2.91 -4.32
C SER A 374 -9.78 -1.74 -4.23
N VAL A 375 -8.49 -2.05 -4.01
CA VAL A 375 -7.37 -1.11 -4.07
C VAL A 375 -6.86 -1.01 -5.51
N PRO A 376 -6.82 0.19 -6.14
CA PRO A 376 -6.25 0.35 -7.47
C PRO A 376 -4.73 0.06 -7.50
N PRO A 377 -4.17 -0.34 -8.65
CA PRO A 377 -2.72 -0.55 -8.78
C PRO A 377 -1.92 0.73 -8.53
N GLY A 378 -0.72 0.58 -7.95
CA GLY A 378 0.23 1.65 -7.67
C GLY A 378 0.06 2.31 -6.30
N ASN A 379 -0.84 1.80 -5.45
CA ASN A 379 -1.06 2.32 -4.10
C ASN A 379 -0.32 1.47 -3.07
N GLY A 380 0.50 2.10 -2.22
CA GLY A 380 1.19 1.47 -1.10
C GLY A 380 0.52 1.67 0.25
N TRP A 381 -0.51 2.52 0.32
CA TRP A 381 -1.31 2.73 1.53
C TRP A 381 -2.74 3.21 1.20
N LEU A 382 -3.62 3.12 2.20
CA LEU A 382 -4.93 3.77 2.20
C LEU A 382 -5.23 4.43 3.55
N LYS A 383 -6.16 5.38 3.56
CA LYS A 383 -6.69 6.04 4.76
C LYS A 383 -8.17 5.77 4.90
N VAL A 384 -8.58 5.22 6.04
CA VAL A 384 -10.00 5.06 6.41
C VAL A 384 -10.40 6.22 7.32
N LYS A 385 -11.23 7.12 6.80
CA LYS A 385 -11.76 8.30 7.50
C LYS A 385 -13.11 7.96 8.11
N VAL A 386 -13.18 8.00 9.44
CA VAL A 386 -14.35 7.65 10.26
C VAL A 386 -14.79 8.90 11.01
N ASN A 387 -16.03 9.33 10.82
CA ASN A 387 -16.56 10.48 11.56
C ASN A 387 -17.01 10.04 12.95
N THR A 388 -16.50 10.70 13.99
CA THR A 388 -17.04 10.57 15.35
C THR A 388 -18.32 11.41 15.47
N ILE A 389 -19.12 11.11 16.49
CA ILE A 389 -20.39 11.78 16.77
C ILE A 389 -20.14 12.78 17.91
N GLU A 390 -20.66 14.00 17.76
CA GLU A 390 -20.58 15.07 18.75
C GLU A 390 -21.84 15.06 19.62
N ASP A 391 -21.71 15.20 20.94
CA ASP A 391 -22.84 15.47 21.82
C ASP A 391 -22.58 16.54 22.91
N THR A 392 -23.19 16.42 24.09
CA THR A 392 -23.11 17.40 25.19
C THR A 392 -22.97 16.74 26.57
N VAL A 393 -22.81 15.42 26.59
CA VAL A 393 -22.74 14.59 27.79
C VAL A 393 -21.29 14.28 28.05
N PHE A 394 -20.79 14.62 29.24
CA PHE A 394 -19.45 14.20 29.59
C PHE A 394 -19.35 12.67 29.67
N GLU A 395 -18.45 12.11 28.87
CA GLU A 395 -18.05 10.71 28.88
C GLU A 395 -16.54 10.55 29.13
N SER A 396 -16.13 9.34 29.50
CA SER A 396 -14.70 9.02 29.58
C SER A 396 -14.15 8.72 28.19
N ASN A 397 -12.88 9.04 27.89
CA ASN A 397 -12.26 8.71 26.61
C ASN A 397 -12.56 7.27 26.17
N GLU A 398 -13.01 7.16 24.93
CA GLU A 398 -13.45 5.91 24.36
C GLU A 398 -12.55 5.45 23.22
N ASN A 399 -12.64 4.18 22.85
CA ASN A 399 -11.85 3.63 21.76
C ASN A 399 -12.65 2.66 20.88
N PHE A 400 -12.20 2.57 19.63
CA PHE A 400 -12.67 1.63 18.63
C PHE A 400 -11.49 1.25 17.72
N SER A 401 -11.61 0.17 16.95
CA SER A 401 -10.48 -0.37 16.19
C SER A 401 -10.81 -0.70 14.74
N LEU A 402 -9.82 -0.52 13.87
CA LEU A 402 -9.83 -1.00 12.49
C LEU A 402 -8.94 -2.24 12.41
N ARG A 403 -9.42 -3.27 11.72
CA ARG A 403 -8.61 -4.43 11.31
C ARG A 403 -8.66 -4.58 9.79
N ALA A 404 -7.50 -4.83 9.19
CA ALA A 404 -7.30 -4.90 7.74
C ALA A 404 -6.42 -6.11 7.35
N TRP A 405 -6.72 -6.76 6.22
CA TRP A 405 -5.95 -7.87 5.66
C TRP A 405 -6.24 -8.09 4.17
N PHE A 406 -5.29 -8.64 3.41
CA PHE A 406 -5.49 -9.07 2.04
C PHE A 406 -5.83 -10.55 1.93
N ARG A 407 -5.21 -11.43 2.74
CA ARG A 407 -5.28 -12.88 2.52
C ARG A 407 -6.53 -13.50 3.14
N ASP A 408 -7.20 -14.39 2.41
CA ASP A 408 -8.40 -15.09 2.89
C ASP A 408 -8.21 -15.87 4.21
N ASN A 409 -6.98 -16.32 4.49
CA ASN A 409 -6.61 -17.02 5.72
C ASN A 409 -6.24 -16.06 6.88
N GLU A 410 -6.34 -14.75 6.65
CA GLU A 410 -6.02 -13.66 7.57
C GLU A 410 -4.57 -13.66 8.10
N SER A 411 -3.63 -14.33 7.42
CA SER A 411 -2.25 -14.46 7.92
C SER A 411 -1.48 -13.14 7.97
N ASP A 412 -1.90 -12.15 7.18
CA ASP A 412 -1.34 -10.81 7.14
C ASP A 412 -2.14 -9.78 7.97
N ALA A 413 -3.20 -10.21 8.67
CA ALA A 413 -4.09 -9.27 9.35
C ALA A 413 -3.40 -8.39 10.39
N LYS A 414 -3.66 -7.08 10.31
CA LYS A 414 -3.20 -6.06 11.27
C LYS A 414 -4.37 -5.26 11.81
N SER A 415 -4.20 -4.69 13.00
CA SER A 415 -5.22 -3.88 13.65
C SER A 415 -4.61 -2.73 14.43
N ALA A 416 -5.34 -1.62 14.52
CA ALA A 416 -5.03 -0.52 15.43
C ALA A 416 -6.29 0.04 16.08
N SER A 417 -6.10 0.68 17.22
CA SER A 417 -7.15 1.41 17.92
C SER A 417 -7.04 2.91 17.61
N SER A 418 -8.19 3.57 17.45
CA SER A 418 -8.33 5.02 17.56
C SER A 418 -8.99 5.36 18.89
N THR A 419 -8.74 6.57 19.40
CA THR A 419 -9.32 7.09 20.65
C THR A 419 -10.17 8.31 20.35
N ILE A 420 -11.35 8.35 20.92
CA ILE A 420 -12.26 9.50 20.95
C ILE A 420 -12.09 10.15 22.33
N THR A 421 -11.73 11.44 22.35
CA THR A 421 -11.60 12.21 23.59
C THR A 421 -12.79 13.14 23.73
N ASN A 422 -13.39 13.13 24.91
CA ASN A 422 -14.48 14.01 25.25
C ASN A 422 -13.98 15.44 25.50
N ASP A 423 -14.61 16.44 24.89
CA ASP A 423 -14.35 17.87 25.11
C ASP A 423 -15.43 18.59 25.95
N ASP A 424 -16.47 17.87 26.35
CA ASP A 424 -17.51 18.31 27.29
C ASP A 424 -17.04 18.47 28.76
N TYR A 425 -17.88 19.09 29.60
CA TYR A 425 -17.58 19.39 31.00
C TYR A 425 -18.28 18.45 32.00
N GLN A 426 -17.51 17.90 32.95
CA GLN A 426 -18.02 17.19 34.13
C GLN A 426 -18.85 18.13 35.04
N ILE A 427 -20.19 17.96 35.08
CA ILE A 427 -21.06 18.64 36.04
C ILE A 427 -21.06 17.88 37.37
N THR A 428 -19.97 17.93 38.15
CA THR A 428 -20.07 17.61 39.59
C THR A 428 -18.87 18.11 40.41
N GLN A 429 -18.98 19.28 41.05
CA GLN A 429 -18.24 19.53 42.30
C GLN A 429 -18.89 20.61 43.20
N LEU A 430 -19.08 20.30 44.49
CA LEU A 430 -19.15 21.31 45.55
C LEU A 430 -17.79 22.03 45.61
N LEU A 431 -17.72 23.30 45.22
CA LEU A 431 -16.54 24.11 45.47
C LEU A 431 -16.51 24.43 46.97
N GLY A 432 -15.64 23.73 47.69
CA GLY A 432 -15.36 23.98 49.11
C GLY A 432 -16.53 23.65 50.04
N ASN A 433 -16.63 22.40 50.47
CA ASN A 433 -17.25 22.12 51.76
C ASN A 433 -16.15 22.24 52.81
N PRO A 434 -16.12 23.33 53.59
CA PRO A 434 -15.96 23.17 55.00
C PRO A 434 -17.37 23.35 55.58
N GLU A 435 -17.94 22.28 56.12
CA GLU A 435 -18.33 22.46 57.52
C GLU A 435 -17.12 23.15 58.16
N MET A 436 -17.29 24.34 58.74
CA MET A 436 -16.18 25.20 59.19
C MET A 436 -15.48 24.54 60.39
N ASN A 437 -14.81 23.43 60.09
CA ASN A 437 -14.16 22.49 60.97
C ASN A 437 -12.69 22.85 60.94
N TYR A 438 -12.33 23.74 61.88
CA TYR A 438 -11.03 23.95 62.51
C TYR A 438 -9.75 24.14 61.66
N ARG A 439 -9.75 23.89 60.35
CA ARG A 439 -8.54 23.91 59.47
C ARG A 439 -8.79 24.40 58.03
N GLY A 440 -9.98 24.89 57.70
CA GLY A 440 -10.26 25.47 56.38
C GLY A 440 -9.65 26.87 56.25
N VAL A 441 -8.73 27.05 55.30
CA VAL A 441 -8.00 28.31 55.09
C VAL A 441 -8.93 29.35 54.43
N TRP A 442 -9.71 30.07 55.23
CA TRP A 442 -10.19 31.41 54.87
C TRP A 442 -9.10 32.39 55.29
N SER A 443 -8.63 33.24 54.37
CA SER A 443 -7.67 34.29 54.72
C SER A 443 -8.38 35.39 55.51
N GLU A 444 -7.94 35.57 56.74
CA GLU A 444 -8.54 36.50 57.69
C GLU A 444 -7.95 37.90 57.48
N ILE A 445 -8.84 38.89 57.33
CA ILE A 445 -8.60 40.33 57.39
C ILE A 445 -8.30 40.99 56.03
N GLU A 446 -9.25 41.83 55.59
CA GLU A 446 -9.04 42.84 54.54
C GLU A 446 -8.66 44.18 55.22
N ASN A 447 -7.71 44.93 54.66
CA ASN A 447 -7.08 46.11 55.27
C ASN A 447 -8.12 47.12 55.81
N GLY A 448 -8.00 47.48 57.08
CA GLY A 448 -8.87 48.46 57.78
C GLY A 448 -9.81 47.85 58.83
N LEU A 449 -9.91 46.52 58.90
CA LEU A 449 -10.75 45.80 59.88
C LEU A 449 -9.90 45.21 61.02
N ASN A 450 -10.43 45.21 62.24
CA ASN A 450 -9.68 44.85 63.45
C ASN A 450 -9.71 43.31 63.65
N GLY A 451 -8.58 42.64 63.43
CA GLY A 451 -8.46 41.16 63.52
C GLY A 451 -8.68 40.54 64.91
N ARG A 452 -8.92 41.34 65.96
CA ARG A 452 -9.22 40.85 67.31
C ARG A 452 -10.67 40.38 67.50
N ASN A 453 -11.52 40.57 66.49
CA ASN A 453 -12.96 40.37 66.58
C ASN A 453 -13.45 39.13 65.80
N LEU A 454 -12.53 38.28 65.32
CA LEU A 454 -12.84 36.99 64.70
C LEU A 454 -12.56 35.89 65.72
N ASP A 455 -13.55 35.05 66.01
CA ASP A 455 -13.37 33.82 66.79
C ASP A 455 -14.06 32.64 66.12
N HIS A 456 -13.46 31.47 66.33
CA HIS A 456 -13.98 30.19 65.86
C HIS A 456 -14.54 29.42 67.05
N SER A 457 -15.84 29.53 67.23
CA SER A 457 -16.57 28.83 68.28
C SER A 457 -17.74 28.07 67.67
N TYR A 458 -17.92 26.79 68.07
CA TYR A 458 -19.07 25.94 67.71
C TYR A 458 -19.34 25.69 66.21
N GLY A 459 -18.32 25.67 65.36
CA GLY A 459 -18.46 25.31 63.94
C GLY A 459 -18.93 26.44 63.02
N SER A 460 -18.91 27.69 63.50
CA SER A 460 -19.20 28.92 62.74
C SER A 460 -18.07 29.94 62.84
N TYR A 461 -17.98 30.86 61.87
CA TYR A 461 -17.10 32.04 61.96
C TYR A 461 -17.89 33.18 62.59
N ASN A 462 -17.41 33.65 63.74
CA ASN A 462 -17.99 34.77 64.46
C ASN A 462 -17.27 36.06 64.07
N PHE A 463 -18.01 37.05 63.58
CA PHE A 463 -17.43 38.30 63.08
C PHE A 463 -17.34 39.43 64.11
N ASN A 464 -17.60 39.18 65.41
CA ASN A 464 -17.47 40.22 66.44
C ASN A 464 -17.25 39.75 67.90
N THR A 465 -16.27 38.90 68.19
CA THR A 465 -16.01 38.49 69.59
C THR A 465 -15.39 39.59 70.46
N GLY A 466 -16.07 39.98 71.54
CA GLY A 466 -15.45 40.67 72.68
C GLY A 466 -15.44 42.21 72.71
N GLY A 467 -16.06 42.92 71.76
CA GLY A 467 -16.47 44.33 71.95
C GLY A 467 -15.96 45.37 70.94
N GLN A 468 -16.84 46.34 70.66
CA GLN A 468 -16.67 47.65 69.98
C GLN A 468 -15.59 47.72 68.88
N GLY A 469 -15.96 47.38 67.64
CA GLY A 469 -15.10 47.54 66.45
C GLY A 469 -15.87 47.49 65.13
N GLN A 470 -15.23 47.94 64.03
CA GLN A 470 -15.75 47.78 62.66
C GLN A 470 -15.75 46.29 62.28
N GLY A 471 -16.87 45.79 61.73
CA GLY A 471 -17.10 44.36 61.49
C GLY A 471 -16.04 43.67 60.62
N ALA A 472 -15.82 42.36 60.83
CA ALA A 472 -14.81 41.60 60.10
C ALA A 472 -15.30 41.02 58.77
N ALA A 473 -14.37 40.61 57.90
CA ALA A 473 -14.65 39.91 56.65
C ALA A 473 -13.75 38.67 56.47
N VAL A 474 -14.29 37.63 55.85
CA VAL A 474 -13.57 36.43 55.42
C VAL A 474 -13.76 36.23 53.92
N TYR A 475 -12.75 35.72 53.24
CA TYR A 475 -12.83 35.41 51.82
C TYR A 475 -12.10 34.12 51.42
N GLN A 476 -12.54 33.54 50.30
CA GLN A 476 -11.95 32.37 49.68
C GLN A 476 -11.90 32.55 48.16
N TYR A 477 -10.79 32.18 47.55
CA TYR A 477 -10.63 32.18 46.10
C TYR A 477 -10.98 30.83 45.48
N PHE A 478 -11.48 30.83 44.25
CA PHE A 478 -11.80 29.63 43.48
C PHE A 478 -11.69 29.86 41.97
N ASN A 479 -11.32 28.82 41.24
CA ASN A 479 -11.30 28.82 39.77
C ASN A 479 -12.70 28.58 39.20
N VAL A 480 -12.97 29.10 38.01
CA VAL A 480 -14.25 28.98 37.31
C VAL A 480 -14.08 28.78 35.80
N VAL A 481 -15.07 28.19 35.15
CA VAL A 481 -15.18 28.13 33.68
C VAL A 481 -15.80 29.45 33.17
N PRO A 482 -15.13 30.20 32.29
CA PRO A 482 -15.67 31.46 31.77
C PRO A 482 -17.02 31.27 31.06
N GLY A 483 -17.94 32.23 31.23
CA GLY A 483 -19.26 32.21 30.58
C GLY A 483 -20.31 31.31 31.24
N GLN A 484 -19.92 30.45 32.19
CA GLN A 484 -20.83 29.49 32.82
C GLN A 484 -21.59 30.06 34.02
N GLN A 485 -22.71 29.42 34.38
CA GLN A 485 -23.51 29.77 35.56
C GLN A 485 -23.07 29.04 36.82
N TYR A 486 -23.10 29.75 37.94
CA TYR A 486 -22.81 29.24 39.28
C TYR A 486 -23.91 29.66 40.27
N SER A 487 -24.11 28.87 41.31
CA SER A 487 -25.03 29.14 42.42
C SER A 487 -24.30 29.24 43.75
N VAL A 488 -24.68 30.24 44.55
CA VAL A 488 -24.15 30.52 45.89
C VAL A 488 -25.23 30.24 46.93
N GLN A 489 -24.86 29.58 48.01
CA GLN A 489 -25.72 29.34 49.17
C GLN A 489 -24.96 29.60 50.45
N THR A 490 -25.46 30.49 51.29
CA THR A 490 -24.89 30.76 52.62
C THR A 490 -25.98 30.82 53.68
N ARG A 491 -25.60 30.51 54.93
CA ARG A 491 -26.49 30.61 56.08
C ARG A 491 -25.83 31.42 57.19
N PHE A 492 -26.61 32.34 57.76
CA PHE A 492 -26.20 33.21 58.86
C PHE A 492 -27.14 33.08 60.05
N TRP A 493 -26.63 33.33 61.24
CA TRP A 493 -27.42 33.55 62.45
C TRP A 493 -26.83 34.66 63.31
N ALA A 494 -27.69 35.36 64.05
CA ALA A 494 -27.29 36.42 64.97
C ALA A 494 -27.50 35.96 66.41
N GLN A 495 -26.43 35.98 67.22
CA GLN A 495 -26.50 35.56 68.62
C GLN A 495 -27.38 36.50 69.45
N ARG A 496 -28.16 35.94 70.38
CA ARG A 496 -29.04 36.71 71.25
C ARG A 496 -28.25 37.35 72.40
N SER A 497 -28.08 38.68 72.37
CA SER A 497 -27.41 39.43 73.46
C SER A 497 -28.39 39.98 74.50
N GLY A 498 -29.68 40.01 74.14
CA GLY A 498 -30.75 40.56 74.99
C GLY A 498 -31.04 42.04 74.73
N THR A 499 -30.30 42.69 73.81
CA THR A 499 -30.48 44.10 73.45
C THR A 499 -31.47 44.31 72.29
N GLY A 500 -31.76 43.27 71.51
CA GLY A 500 -32.65 43.35 70.35
C GLY A 500 -32.00 44.01 69.12
N GLY A 501 -30.67 44.03 69.06
CA GLY A 501 -29.89 44.61 67.96
C GLY A 501 -30.18 43.99 66.58
N THR A 502 -29.80 44.71 65.53
CA THR A 502 -29.86 44.25 64.13
C THR A 502 -28.47 44.33 63.51
N HIS A 503 -28.09 43.28 62.78
CA HIS A 503 -26.79 43.11 62.16
C HIS A 503 -26.86 43.25 60.65
N GLY A 504 -25.94 44.01 60.07
CA GLY A 504 -25.73 44.03 58.63
C GLY A 504 -24.73 42.96 58.19
N GLY A 505 -25.00 42.28 57.08
CA GLY A 505 -24.03 41.41 56.43
C GLY A 505 -24.09 41.52 54.91
N GLU A 506 -23.03 41.09 54.23
CA GLU A 506 -22.95 41.02 52.77
C GLU A 506 -22.24 39.74 52.33
N VAL A 507 -22.80 39.07 51.31
CA VAL A 507 -22.11 38.03 50.53
C VAL A 507 -21.78 38.60 49.17
N ARG A 508 -20.52 38.56 48.77
CA ARG A 508 -19.98 39.17 47.55
C ARG A 508 -19.17 38.17 46.75
N ILE A 509 -19.39 38.13 45.44
CA ILE A 509 -18.54 37.50 44.44
C ILE A 509 -17.77 38.60 43.71
N SER A 510 -16.45 38.52 43.73
CA SER A 510 -15.57 39.47 43.07
C SER A 510 -14.55 38.77 42.18
N ASN A 511 -13.93 39.51 41.26
CA ASN A 511 -12.76 39.06 40.52
C ASN A 511 -11.62 38.76 41.51
N GLY A 512 -10.99 37.59 41.40
CA GLY A 512 -9.94 37.16 42.32
C GLY A 512 -8.62 37.92 42.18
N SER A 513 -8.39 38.61 41.07
CA SER A 513 -7.13 39.31 40.80
C SER A 513 -7.15 40.79 41.22
N ASN A 514 -8.30 41.46 41.15
CA ASN A 514 -8.40 42.90 41.40
C ASN A 514 -9.57 43.31 42.33
N ASN A 515 -10.30 42.33 42.87
CA ASN A 515 -11.42 42.51 43.80
C ASN A 515 -12.59 43.34 43.26
N SER A 516 -12.71 43.54 41.93
CA SER A 516 -13.89 44.19 41.36
C SER A 516 -15.15 43.36 41.61
N ASN A 517 -16.22 43.99 42.09
CA ASN A 517 -17.49 43.30 42.37
C ASN A 517 -18.13 42.75 41.09
N ILE A 518 -18.57 41.50 41.13
CA ILE A 518 -19.34 40.85 40.06
C ILE A 518 -20.80 40.77 40.49
N TYR A 519 -21.04 40.29 41.71
CA TYR A 519 -22.36 40.20 42.28
C TYR A 519 -22.28 40.31 43.80
N SER A 520 -23.19 41.03 44.43
CA SER A 520 -23.28 41.00 45.89
C SER A 520 -24.72 41.09 46.39
N ARG A 521 -24.92 40.56 47.60
CA ARG A 521 -26.22 40.57 48.28
C ARG A 521 -26.02 40.90 49.74
N SER A 522 -26.55 42.06 50.14
CA SER A 522 -26.57 42.51 51.52
C SER A 522 -27.86 42.08 52.23
N PHE A 523 -27.79 41.93 53.54
CA PHE A 523 -28.92 41.57 54.39
C PHE A 523 -28.84 42.25 55.75
N SER A 524 -29.97 42.26 56.46
CA SER A 524 -30.05 42.66 57.86
C SER A 524 -30.73 41.57 58.68
N LEU A 525 -30.21 41.27 59.87
CA LEU A 525 -30.64 40.17 60.71
C LEU A 525 -30.78 40.62 62.17
N THR A 526 -31.99 40.52 62.73
CA THR A 526 -32.24 40.81 64.14
C THR A 526 -31.75 39.64 65.01
N GLU A 527 -31.19 39.95 66.18
CA GLU A 527 -30.71 38.96 67.15
C GLU A 527 -31.70 37.82 67.43
N GLY A 528 -31.18 36.61 67.59
CA GLY A 528 -31.95 35.40 67.84
C GLY A 528 -32.58 34.76 66.60
N ASN A 529 -32.37 35.34 65.41
CA ASN A 529 -32.87 34.80 64.14
C ASN A 529 -31.73 34.26 63.25
N SER A 530 -32.11 33.52 62.21
CA SER A 530 -31.21 33.06 61.14
C SER A 530 -31.77 33.40 59.77
N THR A 531 -30.90 33.50 58.76
CA THR A 531 -31.29 33.77 57.37
C THR A 531 -30.39 33.03 56.39
N ASN A 532 -30.92 32.72 55.20
CA ASN A 532 -30.18 32.11 54.10
C ASN A 532 -30.03 33.12 52.95
N ILE A 533 -28.81 33.25 52.41
CA ILE A 533 -28.52 34.10 51.26
C ILE A 533 -28.13 33.21 50.09
N ASN A 534 -29.07 33.05 49.17
CA ASN A 534 -28.91 32.25 47.96
C ASN A 534 -29.03 33.13 46.71
N PHE A 535 -28.19 32.92 45.71
CA PHE A 535 -28.26 33.60 44.42
C PHE A 535 -27.47 32.85 43.34
N ASN A 536 -27.80 33.11 42.07
CA ASN A 536 -27.05 32.62 40.92
C ASN A 536 -26.29 33.78 40.26
N PHE A 537 -25.16 33.50 39.65
CA PHE A 537 -24.41 34.45 38.85
C PHE A 537 -23.80 33.78 37.61
N THR A 538 -23.61 34.56 36.55
CA THR A 538 -22.87 34.11 35.35
C THR A 538 -21.46 34.65 35.42
N VAL A 539 -20.47 33.79 35.17
CA VAL A 539 -19.06 34.18 35.11
C VAL A 539 -18.83 35.00 33.83
N PRO A 540 -18.25 36.21 33.92
CA PRO A 540 -17.84 36.95 32.74
C PRO A 540 -16.92 36.12 31.84
N SER A 541 -17.11 36.16 30.52
CA SER A 541 -16.40 35.30 29.55
C SER A 541 -14.87 35.46 29.54
N ASN A 542 -14.33 36.47 30.23
CA ASN A 542 -12.91 36.75 30.35
C ASN A 542 -12.31 36.45 31.74
N LEU A 543 -13.06 35.82 32.65
CA LEU A 543 -12.59 35.51 34.01
C LEU A 543 -12.58 34.01 34.27
N SER A 544 -11.46 33.51 34.79
CA SER A 544 -11.28 32.12 35.24
C SER A 544 -10.98 32.00 36.74
N TYR A 545 -10.91 33.13 37.47
CA TYR A 545 -10.52 33.18 38.88
C TYR A 545 -11.33 34.21 39.67
N LEU A 546 -12.11 33.73 40.64
CA LEU A 546 -13.04 34.52 41.44
C LEU A 546 -12.76 34.40 42.94
N ARG A 547 -13.40 35.28 43.71
CA ARG A 547 -13.36 35.34 45.17
C ARG A 547 -14.77 35.46 45.72
N ILE A 548 -15.13 34.60 46.68
CA ILE A 548 -16.28 34.81 47.56
C ILE A 548 -15.81 35.52 48.82
N GLN A 549 -16.52 36.57 49.21
CA GLN A 549 -16.26 37.35 50.40
C GLN A 549 -17.54 37.50 51.22
N ILE A 550 -17.42 37.32 52.53
CA ILE A 550 -18.49 37.46 53.49
C ILE A 550 -18.07 38.50 54.52
N THR A 551 -18.88 39.54 54.67
CA THR A 551 -18.54 40.71 55.48
C THR A 551 -19.66 41.02 56.46
N ASN A 552 -19.30 41.31 57.71
CA ASN A 552 -20.19 41.96 58.67
C ASN A 552 -20.10 43.49 58.46
N THR A 553 -21.22 44.11 58.11
CA THR A 553 -21.31 45.53 57.77
C THR A 553 -21.89 46.40 58.89
N SER A 554 -22.04 45.84 60.10
CA SER A 554 -22.61 46.55 61.25
C SER A 554 -21.71 47.72 61.71
N VAL A 555 -22.30 48.88 62.02
CA VAL A 555 -21.60 50.11 62.47
C VAL A 555 -21.70 50.31 63.99
N SER A 556 -20.62 50.81 64.59
CA SER A 556 -20.24 50.64 66.00
C SER A 556 -21.07 51.37 67.08
N CYS A 557 -22.18 52.04 66.77
CA CYS A 557 -22.70 53.01 67.75
C CYS A 557 -23.54 52.41 68.90
N CYS A 558 -24.02 51.16 68.83
CA CYS A 558 -24.92 50.66 69.90
C CYS A 558 -24.92 49.12 70.09
N VAL A 559 -23.78 48.43 69.96
CA VAL A 559 -23.74 46.96 70.16
C VAL A 559 -22.75 46.56 71.25
N GLU A 560 -23.28 46.38 72.46
CA GLU A 560 -22.60 45.64 73.52
C GLU A 560 -22.77 44.13 73.23
N SER A 561 -21.68 43.48 72.79
CA SER A 561 -21.53 42.03 72.54
C SER A 561 -22.62 41.34 71.70
N THR A 562 -22.62 41.59 70.38
CA THR A 562 -23.58 40.98 69.45
C THR A 562 -22.82 40.34 68.29
N ASP A 563 -23.00 39.03 68.10
CA ASP A 563 -22.16 38.21 67.22
C ASP A 563 -22.95 37.74 65.98
N LEU A 564 -22.62 38.30 64.81
CA LEU A 564 -23.06 37.74 63.53
C LEU A 564 -22.18 36.54 63.23
N ASN A 565 -22.82 35.41 62.95
CA ASN A 565 -22.15 34.15 62.65
C ASN A 565 -22.58 33.67 61.26
N VAL A 566 -21.64 33.12 60.51
CA VAL A 566 -21.91 32.33 59.31
C VAL A 566 -21.77 30.85 59.66
N ASP A 567 -22.72 30.02 59.24
CA ASP A 567 -22.70 28.56 59.46
C ASP A 567 -21.97 27.83 58.32
N TYR A 568 -22.24 28.24 57.08
CA TYR A 568 -21.57 27.74 55.89
C TYR A 568 -21.71 28.72 54.71
N ALA A 569 -20.83 28.55 53.75
CA ALA A 569 -20.93 29.15 52.42
C ALA A 569 -20.53 28.12 51.36
N ARG A 570 -21.33 28.01 50.30
CA ARG A 570 -21.15 27.04 49.22
C ARG A 570 -21.27 27.73 47.87
N VAL A 571 -20.38 27.37 46.95
CA VAL A 571 -20.48 27.73 45.53
C VAL A 571 -20.58 26.44 44.71
N THR A 572 -21.49 26.40 43.75
CA THR A 572 -21.75 25.22 42.90
C THR A 572 -21.83 25.64 41.44
N GLY A 573 -21.19 24.89 40.55
CA GLY A 573 -21.18 25.14 39.10
C GLY A 573 -20.16 24.25 38.39
N PRO A 574 -19.91 24.48 37.08
CA PRO A 574 -18.99 23.65 36.30
C PRO A 574 -17.58 23.59 36.89
N LYS A 575 -16.94 22.42 36.77
CA LYS A 575 -15.57 22.22 37.22
C LYS A 575 -14.59 22.72 36.14
N PRO A 576 -13.66 23.64 36.48
CA PRO A 576 -12.61 24.09 35.55
C PRO A 576 -11.58 23.02 35.22
#